data_AF-A0A7V0M280-F1
#
_entry.id   AF-A0A7V0M280-F1
#
_cell.length_a   1.000
_cell.length_b   1.000
_cell.length_c   1.000
_cell.angle_alpha   90.00
_cell.angle_beta   90.00
_cell.angle_gamma   90.00
#
_symmetry.space_group_name_H-M   'P 1'
#
loop_
_entity.id
_entity.type
_entity.pdbx_description
1 polymer ?
#
loop_
_entity_poly.entity_id
_entity_poly.type
_entity_poly.pdbx_seq_one_letter_code
_entity_poly.pdbx_strand_id
1 'polypeptide(L)'
;MDFIQSIQDKARNRKRTVVLPEGTEDRMIRAAAIIREKRIADLILLADENEIRGKAKKLGVDLEGVTILDPEKSPDFDSYAETYYELRKEKGMTPEQAR
;
A
#
# COMPACT_ATOMS: atom_id res chain seq x y z
N MET A 1 5.45 -22.84 -20.45
CA MET A 1 5.11 -21.58 -19.77
C MET A 1 5.80 -21.57 -18.42
N ASP A 2 6.49 -20.49 -18.08
CA ASP A 2 7.07 -20.30 -16.74
C ASP A 2 5.94 -20.18 -15.69
N PHE A 3 6.12 -20.81 -14.54
CA PHE A 3 5.12 -20.86 -13.48
C PHE A 3 4.80 -19.46 -12.95
N ILE A 4 5.81 -18.61 -12.76
CA ILE A 4 5.64 -17.24 -12.27
C ILE A 4 4.85 -16.40 -13.27
N GLN A 5 5.14 -16.52 -14.56
CA GLN A 5 4.37 -15.84 -15.60
C GLN A 5 2.87 -16.22 -15.54
N SER A 6 2.55 -17.50 -15.33
CA SER A 6 1.15 -17.95 -15.23
C SER A 6 0.40 -17.33 -14.04
N ILE A 7 1.09 -17.06 -12.93
CA ILE A 7 0.53 -16.39 -11.76
C ILE A 7 0.29 -14.92 -12.06
N GLN A 8 1.28 -14.25 -12.69
CA GLN A 8 1.15 -12.84 -13.07
C GLN A 8 -0.02 -12.62 -14.03
N ASP A 9 -0.23 -13.51 -14.99
CA ASP A 9 -1.34 -13.43 -15.94
C ASP A 9 -2.71 -13.53 -15.25
N LYS A 10 -2.83 -14.45 -14.28
CA LYS A 10 -4.05 -14.57 -13.46
C LYS A 10 -4.29 -13.33 -12.62
N ALA A 11 -3.25 -12.73 -12.06
CA ALA A 11 -3.35 -11.50 -11.28
C ALA A 11 -3.80 -10.33 -12.16
N ARG A 12 -3.19 -10.16 -13.34
CA ARG A 12 -3.57 -9.14 -14.34
C ARG A 12 -5.05 -9.21 -14.70
N ASN A 13 -5.58 -10.41 -14.88
CA ASN A 13 -7.00 -10.60 -15.24
C ASN A 13 -7.97 -10.24 -14.12
N ARG A 14 -7.53 -10.31 -12.85
CA ARG A 14 -8.37 -10.00 -11.69
C ARG A 14 -8.23 -8.56 -11.21
N LYS A 15 -7.10 -7.89 -11.50
CA LYS A 15 -6.75 -6.53 -11.06
C LYS A 15 -7.23 -6.23 -9.63
N ARG A 16 -6.63 -6.91 -8.66
CA ARG A 16 -6.89 -6.62 -7.24
C ARG A 16 -6.04 -5.43 -6.80
N THR A 17 -6.51 -4.74 -5.76
CA THR A 17 -5.75 -3.71 -5.06
C THR A 17 -4.89 -4.36 -3.98
N VAL A 18 -3.61 -4.01 -3.91
CA VAL A 18 -2.68 -4.46 -2.87
C VAL A 18 -2.15 -3.23 -2.13
N VAL A 19 -2.24 -3.27 -0.80
CA VAL A 19 -1.70 -2.24 0.09
C VAL A 19 -0.30 -2.67 0.52
N LEU A 20 0.68 -1.77 0.39
CA LEU A 20 2.06 -1.97 0.82
C LEU A 20 2.36 -0.97 1.96
N PRO A 21 2.43 -1.45 3.22
CA PRO A 21 2.60 -0.57 4.38
C PRO A 21 4.00 0.01 4.51
N GLU A 22 5.03 -0.63 3.95
CA GLU A 22 6.42 -0.16 3.96
C GLU A 22 6.74 0.77 2.77
N GLY A 23 5.88 1.75 2.50
CA GLY A 23 5.94 2.59 1.30
C GLY A 23 7.23 3.38 1.12
N THR A 24 7.99 3.60 2.19
CA THR A 24 9.26 4.34 2.19
C THR A 24 10.48 3.47 1.91
N GLU A 25 10.35 2.16 1.81
CA GLU A 25 11.47 1.27 1.55
C GLU A 25 11.85 1.26 0.06
N ASP A 26 13.13 1.44 -0.28
CA ASP A 26 13.61 1.49 -1.66
C ASP A 26 13.19 0.27 -2.49
N ARG A 27 13.20 -0.93 -1.89
CA ARG A 27 12.77 -2.17 -2.55
C ARG A 27 11.27 -2.16 -2.86
N MET A 28 10.45 -1.60 -1.97
CA MET A 28 9.00 -1.49 -2.17
C MET A 28 8.66 -0.47 -3.26
N ILE A 29 9.33 0.68 -3.28
CA ILE A 29 9.16 1.70 -4.32
C ILE A 29 9.51 1.12 -5.70
N ARG A 30 10.62 0.38 -5.82
CA ARG A 30 10.99 -0.30 -7.08
C ARG A 30 9.98 -1.37 -7.48
N ALA A 31 9.52 -2.18 -6.52
CA ALA A 31 8.52 -3.21 -6.78
C ALA A 31 7.19 -2.59 -7.25
N ALA A 32 6.76 -1.48 -6.65
CA ALA A 32 5.54 -0.78 -7.01
C ALA A 32 5.56 -0.29 -8.47
N ALA A 33 6.68 0.30 -8.89
CA ALA A 33 6.87 0.70 -10.29
C ALA A 33 6.76 -0.48 -11.25
N ILE A 34 7.42 -1.62 -10.94
CA ILE A 34 7.38 -2.84 -11.77
C ILE A 34 5.97 -3.42 -11.84
N ILE A 35 5.26 -3.49 -10.71
CA ILE A 35 3.89 -4.02 -10.64
C ILE A 35 2.94 -3.16 -11.48
N ARG A 36 3.07 -1.83 -11.39
CA ARG A 36 2.30 -0.87 -12.19
C ARG A 36 2.60 -1.01 -13.67
N GLU A 37 3.87 -1.01 -14.05
CA GLU A 37 4.32 -1.12 -15.45
C GLU A 37 3.78 -2.41 -16.08
N LYS A 38 3.88 -3.53 -15.36
CA LYS A 38 3.36 -4.83 -15.78
C LYS A 38 1.85 -4.97 -15.62
N ARG A 39 1.16 -3.99 -15.03
CA ARG A 39 -0.29 -3.95 -14.75
C ARG A 39 -0.78 -5.16 -13.95
N ILE A 40 0.03 -5.66 -13.03
CA ILE A 40 -0.23 -6.89 -12.26
C ILE A 40 -1.35 -6.66 -11.22
N ALA A 41 -1.34 -5.52 -10.56
CA ALA A 41 -2.28 -5.12 -9.52
C ALA A 41 -2.38 -3.60 -9.45
N ASP A 42 -3.47 -3.09 -8.88
CA ASP A 42 -3.53 -1.69 -8.44
C ASP A 42 -2.85 -1.60 -7.07
N LEU A 43 -2.15 -0.50 -6.80
CA LEU A 43 -1.30 -0.37 -5.62
C LEU A 43 -1.65 0.85 -4.78
N ILE A 44 -1.59 0.66 -3.46
CA ILE A 44 -1.60 1.71 -2.45
C ILE A 44 -0.31 1.58 -1.64
N LEU A 45 0.53 2.62 -1.65
CA LEU A 45 1.67 2.75 -0.74
C LEU A 45 1.25 3.57 0.47
N LEU A 46 1.56 3.10 1.67
CA LEU A 46 1.34 3.86 2.90
C LEU A 46 2.63 4.55 3.33
N ALA A 47 2.62 5.89 3.39
CA ALA A 47 3.57 6.77 4.07
C ALA A 47 3.33 8.24 3.64
N ASP A 48 4.14 9.15 4.17
CA ASP A 48 4.19 10.54 3.71
C ASP A 48 4.52 10.60 2.21
N GLU A 49 3.69 11.34 1.46
CA GLU A 49 3.79 11.44 0.02
C GLU A 49 5.09 12.12 -0.44
N ASN A 50 5.57 13.12 0.30
CA ASN A 50 6.80 13.83 -0.06
C ASN A 50 8.02 12.92 0.11
N GLU A 51 8.05 12.11 1.16
CA GLU A 51 9.12 11.13 1.36
C GLU A 51 9.16 10.11 0.21
N ILE A 52 8.02 9.50 -0.13
CA ILE A 52 7.94 8.51 -1.21
C ILE A 52 8.37 9.12 -2.55
N ARG A 53 7.82 10.29 -2.91
CA ARG A 53 8.18 10.96 -4.18
C ARG A 53 9.64 11.38 -4.21
N GLY A 54 10.19 11.84 -3.09
CA GLY A 54 11.60 12.18 -2.95
C GLY A 54 12.51 10.97 -3.17
N LYS A 55 12.18 9.81 -2.59
CA LYS A 55 12.91 8.57 -2.80
C LYS A 55 12.76 8.03 -4.22
N ALA A 56 11.56 8.05 -4.78
CA ALA A 56 11.31 7.63 -6.15
C ALA A 56 12.18 8.41 -7.16
N LYS A 57 12.30 9.73 -6.97
CA LYS A 57 13.19 10.58 -7.77
C LYS A 57 14.67 10.18 -7.64
N LYS A 58 15.16 9.92 -6.42
CA LYS A 58 16.54 9.46 -6.19
C LYS A 58 16.83 8.10 -6.83
N LEU A 59 15.83 7.21 -6.83
CA LEU A 59 15.92 5.85 -7.36
C LEU A 59 15.69 5.77 -8.87
N GLY A 60 15.25 6.87 -9.51
CA GLY A 60 14.97 6.94 -10.94
C GLY A 60 13.73 6.13 -11.36
N VAL A 61 12.75 6.00 -10.46
CA VAL A 61 11.52 5.22 -10.69
C VAL A 61 10.31 6.12 -10.80
N ASP A 62 9.42 5.79 -11.73
CA ASP A 62 8.14 6.46 -11.92
C ASP A 62 7.02 5.75 -11.17
N LEU A 63 6.30 6.51 -10.34
CA LEU A 63 5.17 6.05 -9.53
C LEU A 63 3.83 6.61 -10.03
N GLU A 64 3.76 7.22 -11.22
CA GLU A 64 2.48 7.66 -11.79
C GLU A 64 1.45 6.51 -11.79
N GLY A 65 0.22 6.80 -11.38
CA GLY A 65 -0.85 5.80 -11.24
C GLY A 65 -0.76 4.87 -10.03
N VAL A 66 0.29 4.96 -9.20
CA VAL A 66 0.32 4.32 -7.87
C VAL A 66 -0.34 5.27 -6.88
N THR A 67 -1.28 4.75 -6.09
CA THR A 67 -1.92 5.54 -5.03
C THR A 67 -0.98 5.62 -3.84
N ILE A 68 -0.81 6.82 -3.27
CA ILE A 68 -0.03 7.04 -2.05
C ILE A 68 -0.98 7.62 -1.01
N LEU A 69 -1.04 7.02 0.17
CA LEU A 69 -1.87 7.47 1.28
C LEU A 69 -1.00 7.62 2.52
N ASP A 70 -1.16 8.74 3.20
CA ASP A 70 -0.59 8.95 4.53
C ASP A 70 -1.62 8.48 5.56
N PRO A 71 -1.35 7.41 6.34
CA PRO A 71 -2.29 6.92 7.34
C PRO A 71 -2.66 7.99 8.37
N GLU A 72 -1.71 8.83 8.79
CA GLU A 72 -1.92 9.83 9.85
C GLU A 72 -2.80 10.99 9.40
N LYS A 73 -2.85 11.25 8.09
CA LYS A 73 -3.65 12.32 7.48
C LYS A 73 -4.91 11.79 6.78
N SER A 74 -5.17 10.48 6.88
CA SER A 74 -6.30 9.85 6.21
C SER A 74 -7.62 10.32 6.82
N PRO A 75 -8.61 10.73 6.00
CA PRO A 75 -9.95 11.04 6.51
C PRO A 75 -10.64 9.81 7.13
N ASP A 76 -10.20 8.60 6.77
CA ASP A 76 -10.75 7.34 7.28
C ASP A 76 -10.12 6.91 8.61
N PHE A 77 -9.12 7.62 9.12
CA PHE A 77 -8.35 7.22 10.30
C PHE A 77 -9.24 6.93 11.52
N ASP A 78 -10.16 7.85 11.83
CA ASP A 78 -11.08 7.72 12.95
C ASP A 78 -12.01 6.51 12.79
N SER A 79 -12.49 6.27 11.58
CA SER A 79 -13.36 5.12 11.27
C SER A 79 -12.60 3.79 11.41
N TYR A 80 -11.33 3.75 11.00
CA TYR A 80 -10.50 2.55 11.17
C TYR A 80 -10.14 2.30 12.63
N ALA A 81 -9.83 3.34 13.40
CA ALA A 81 -9.56 3.23 14.84
C ALA A 81 -10.79 2.70 15.59
N GLU A 82 -11.98 3.25 15.32
CA GLU A 82 -13.24 2.79 15.92
C GLU A 82 -13.53 1.33 15.57
N THR A 83 -13.38 0.96 14.29
CA THR A 83 -13.56 -0.43 13.83
C THR A 83 -12.57 -1.36 14.53
N TYR A 84 -11.31 -0.94 14.67
CA TYR A 84 -10.29 -1.74 15.34
C TYR A 84 -10.56 -1.91 16.83
N TYR A 85 -11.03 -0.87 17.52
CA TYR A 85 -11.50 -0.93 18.90
C TYR A 85 -12.64 -1.95 19.04
N GLU A 86 -13.69 -1.84 18.23
CA GLU A 86 -14.85 -2.74 18.29
C GLU A 86 -14.46 -4.21 18.08
N LEU A 87 -13.51 -4.48 17.16
CA LEU A 87 -12.99 -5.83 16.91
C LEU A 87 -12.12 -6.38 18.05
N ARG A 88 -11.59 -5.52 18.93
CA ARG A 88 -10.57 -5.89 19.93
C ARG A 88 -10.93 -5.55 21.37
N LYS A 89 -12.07 -4.90 21.64
CA LYS A 89 -12.48 -4.48 22.99
C LYS A 89 -12.56 -5.63 23.99
N GLU A 90 -13.02 -6.81 23.56
CA GLU A 90 -13.05 -8.02 24.41
C GLU A 90 -11.66 -8.52 24.82
N LYS A 91 -10.61 -8.10 24.11
CA LYS A 91 -9.20 -8.42 24.40
C LYS A 91 -8.51 -7.30 25.19
N GLY A 92 -9.28 -6.38 25.78
CA GLY A 92 -8.79 -5.29 26.61
C GLY A 92 -8.26 -4.07 25.84
N MET A 93 -8.56 -3.95 24.53
CA MET A 93 -8.24 -2.75 23.76
C MET A 93 -9.04 -1.56 24.28
N THR A 94 -8.40 -0.40 24.46
CA THR A 94 -9.11 0.87 24.75
C THR A 94 -9.21 1.75 23.49
N PRO A 95 -10.15 2.71 23.43
CA PRO A 95 -10.24 3.65 22.32
C PRO A 95 -8.94 4.44 22.09
N GLU A 96 -8.20 4.77 23.15
CA GLU A 96 -6.93 5.49 23.07
C GLU A 96 -5.81 4.63 22.47
N GLN A 97 -5.83 3.31 22.69
CA GLN A 97 -4.85 2.37 22.12
C GLN A 97 -5.17 1.99 20.67
N ALA A 98 -6.43 2.15 20.25
CA ALA A 98 -6.89 1.79 18.92
C ALA A 98 -6.61 2.89 17.86
N ARG A 99 -6.30 4.10 18.32
CA ARG A 99 -5.83 5.23 17.51
C ARG A 99 -4.31 5.20 17.44
#